data_AF-A0A0F9ER37-F1
#
_entry.id   AF-A0A0F9ER37-F1
#
_cell.length_a   1.000
_cell.length_b   1.000
_cell.length_c   1.000
_cell.angle_alpha   90.00
_cell.angle_beta   90.00
_cell.angle_gamma   90.00
#
_symmetry.space_group_name_H-M   'P 1'
#
loop_
_entity.id
_entity.type
_entity.pdbx_description
1 polymer ?
#
loop_
_entity_poly.entity_id
_entity_poly.type
_entity_poly.pdbx_seq_one_letter_code
_entity_poly.pdbx_strand_id
1 'polypeptide(L)' 'MAINLTKEDILDEQHWRFPDYRQRITTKNWKALLLNNDDGIIFHGRVMKLVGSSLGHGVVEVSKAELTRGEP' A
#
# COMPACT_ATOMS: atom_id res chain seq x y z
N MET A 1 -1.44 -23.60 -7.45
CA MET A 1 -2.52 -22.75 -6.89
C MET A 1 -1.95 -21.36 -6.73
N ALA A 2 -2.46 -20.37 -7.47
CA ALA A 2 -2.12 -18.97 -7.20
C ALA A 2 -2.86 -18.55 -5.93
N ILE A 3 -2.12 -18.17 -4.90
CA ILE A 3 -2.70 -17.64 -3.67
C ILE A 3 -3.05 -16.18 -3.99
N ASN A 4 -4.34 -15.85 -4.06
CA ASN A 4 -4.78 -14.47 -4.18
C ASN A 4 -4.60 -13.82 -2.80
N LEU A 5 -3.44 -13.23 -2.56
CA LEU A 5 -3.21 -12.41 -1.37
C LEU A 5 -4.03 -11.13 -1.50
N THR A 6 -4.85 -10.84 -0.49
CA THR A 6 -5.58 -9.58 -0.39
C THR A 6 -4.72 -8.52 0.28
N LYS A 7 -5.13 -7.25 0.20
CA LYS A 7 -4.45 -6.18 0.93
C LYS A 7 -4.48 -6.34 2.45
N GLU A 8 -5.49 -7.02 2.99
CA GLU A 8 -5.62 -7.32 4.41
C GLU A 8 -4.63 -8.41 4.86
N ASP A 9 -4.20 -9.28 3.95
CA ASP A 9 -3.14 -10.27 4.21
C ASP A 9 -1.72 -9.66 4.14
N ILE A 10 -1.57 -8.59 3.36
CA ILE A 10 -0.27 -7.96 3.08
C ILE A 10 0.03 -6.83 4.07
N LEU A 11 -0.97 -6.00 4.37
CA LEU A 11 -0.83 -4.83 5.21
C LEU A 11 -1.26 -5.14 6.63
N ASP A 12 -0.49 -4.69 7.61
CA ASP A 12 -0.89 -4.85 9.00
C ASP A 12 -2.04 -3.92 9.41
N GLU A 13 -2.57 -4.15 10.60
CA GLU A 13 -3.69 -3.37 11.14
C GLU A 13 -3.33 -1.89 11.34
N GLN A 14 -2.06 -1.56 11.56
CA GLN A 14 -1.62 -0.20 11.84
C GLN A 14 -1.78 0.69 10.61
N HIS A 15 -1.68 0.13 9.40
CA HIS A 15 -2.07 0.83 8.18
C HIS A 15 -3.53 1.26 8.17
N TRP A 16 -4.45 0.59 8.84
CA TRP A 16 -5.86 1.03 8.84
C TRP A 16 -6.17 2.02 9.95
N ARG A 17 -5.26 2.14 10.94
CA ARG A 17 -5.46 2.98 12.13
C ARG A 17 -4.71 4.31 12.08
N PHE A 18 -3.52 4.35 11.50
CA PHE A 18 -2.66 5.54 11.54
C PHE A 18 -2.39 6.11 10.13
N PRO A 19 -2.57 7.43 9.93
CA PRO A 19 -2.41 8.07 8.62
C PRO A 19 -0.97 7.99 8.11
N ASP A 20 0.00 8.27 8.99
CA ASP A 20 1.42 8.35 8.65
C ASP A 20 2.17 7.02 8.82
N TYR A 21 1.43 5.91 8.93
CA TYR A 21 2.04 4.61 9.14
C TYR A 21 2.87 4.18 7.93
N ARG A 22 4.06 3.67 8.23
CA ARG A 22 4.98 3.12 7.25
C ARG A 22 5.26 1.66 7.56
N GLN A 23 4.97 0.79 6.61
CA GLN A 23 5.26 -0.64 6.73
C GLN A 23 6.30 -1.03 5.69
N ARG A 24 7.18 -1.96 6.05
CA ARG A 24 8.07 -2.60 5.09
C ARG A 24 7.48 -3.93 4.65
N ILE A 25 7.31 -4.09 3.35
CA ILE A 25 6.85 -5.33 2.73
C ILE A 25 7.83 -5.78 1.65
N THR A 26 7.69 -7.01 1.19
CA THR A 26 8.49 -7.50 0.06
C THR A 26 8.04 -6.86 -1.26
N THR A 27 8.95 -6.73 -2.22
CA THR A 27 8.61 -6.29 -3.58
C THR A 27 7.57 -7.18 -4.25
N LYS A 28 7.52 -8.47 -3.89
CA LYS A 28 6.50 -9.41 -4.36
C LYS A 28 5.10 -9.01 -3.87
N ASN A 29 4.96 -8.74 -2.57
CA ASN A 29 3.68 -8.31 -1.99
C ASN A 29 3.26 -6.95 -2.52
N TRP A 30 4.22 -6.02 -2.68
CA TRP A 30 3.94 -4.72 -3.29
C TRP A 30 3.40 -4.85 -4.73
N LYS A 31 4.02 -5.70 -5.55
CA LYS A 31 3.53 -5.98 -6.91
C LYS A 31 2.14 -6.61 -6.91
N ALA A 32 1.84 -7.48 -5.96
CA ALA A 32 0.50 -8.08 -5.84
C ALA A 32 -0.58 -7.01 -5.56
N LEU A 33 -0.31 -6.07 -4.64
CA LEU A 33 -1.22 -4.94 -4.37
C LEU A 33 -1.50 -4.11 -5.63
N LEU A 34 -0.45 -3.76 -6.38
CA LEU A 34 -0.58 -2.97 -7.61
C LEU A 34 -1.35 -3.72 -8.70
N LEU A 35 -1.09 -5.01 -8.90
CA LEU A 35 -1.77 -5.82 -9.91
C LEU A 35 -3.26 -6.01 -9.61
N ASN A 36 -3.64 -5.99 -8.33
CA ASN A 36 -5.02 -6.10 -7.88
C ASN A 36 -5.75 -4.75 -7.81
N ASN A 37 -5.11 -3.62 -8.16
CA ASN A 37 -5.62 -2.25 -7.93
C ASN A 37 -6.01 -1.98 -6.46
N ASP A 38 -5.31 -2.62 -5.52
CA ASP A 38 -5.55 -2.49 -4.08
C ASP A 38 -4.76 -1.35 -3.44
N ASP A 39 -4.06 -0.55 -4.25
CA ASP A 39 -3.33 0.65 -3.82
C ASP A 39 -4.26 1.84 -3.55
N GLY A 40 -5.46 1.87 -4.13
CA GLY A 40 -6.50 2.83 -3.76
C GLY A 40 -7.20 2.46 -2.46
N ILE A 41 -7.17 3.36 -1.46
CA ILE A 41 -7.82 3.13 -0.16
C ILE A 41 -8.67 4.32 0.27
N ILE A 42 -9.69 4.03 1.08
CA ILE A 42 -10.46 5.07 1.78
C ILE A 42 -9.99 5.07 3.24
N PHE A 43 -9.46 6.19 3.69
CA PHE A 43 -8.98 6.37 5.07
C PHE A 43 -9.71 7.56 5.69
N HIS A 44 -10.50 7.31 6.75
CA HIS A 44 -11.31 8.33 7.42
C HIS A 44 -12.14 9.22 6.46
N GLY A 45 -12.75 8.62 5.44
CA GLY A 45 -13.57 9.33 4.45
C GLY A 45 -12.80 10.08 3.36
N ARG A 46 -11.46 9.99 3.35
CA ARG A 46 -10.60 10.54 2.29
C ARG A 46 -10.12 9.44 1.37
N VAL A 47 -10.13 9.73 0.07
CA VAL A 47 -9.50 8.86 -0.93
C VAL A 47 -7.99 9.09 -0.85
N MET A 48 -7.27 8.03 -0.53
CA MET A 48 -5.82 8.02 -0.45
C MET A 48 -5.27 6.92 -1.35
N LYS A 49 -3.97 6.98 -1.62
CA LYS A 49 -3.24 5.97 -2.37
C LYS A 49 -2.08 5.45 -1.54
N LEU A 50 -1.85 4.15 -1.60
CA LEU A 50 -0.63 3.55 -1.10
C LEU A 50 0.51 3.91 -2.05
N VAL A 51 1.61 4.39 -1.47
CA VAL A 51 2.83 4.73 -2.20
C VAL A 51 3.97 3.90 -1.64
N GLY A 52 4.76 3.32 -2.54
CA GLY A 52 5.90 2.48 -2.22
C GLY A 52 7.22 3.16 -2.56
N SER A 53 8.14 3.22 -1.60
CA SER A 53 9.53 3.60 -1.81
C SER A 53 10.43 2.36 -1.77
N SER A 54 11.18 2.10 -2.84
CA SER A 54 12.09 0.96 -2.90
C SER A 54 13.29 1.20 -1.98
N LEU A 55 13.52 0.28 -1.03
CA LEU A 55 14.70 0.32 -0.16
C LEU A 55 15.84 -0.58 -0.68
N GLY A 56 15.64 -1.23 -1.83
CA GLY A 56 16.55 -2.25 -2.36
C GLY A 56 16.35 -3.62 -1.70
N HIS A 57 17.16 -4.60 -2.10
CA HIS A 57 17.17 -5.97 -1.55
C HIS A 57 15.80 -6.67 -1.50
N GLY A 58 14.89 -6.32 -2.41
CA GLY A 58 13.54 -6.91 -2.44
C GLY A 58 12.58 -6.35 -1.39
N VAL A 59 12.86 -5.19 -0.79
CA VAL A 59 12.03 -4.53 0.21
C VAL A 59 11.48 -3.19 -0.31
N VAL A 60 10.21 -2.92 0.00
CA VAL A 60 9.51 -1.66 -0.29
C VAL A 60 8.93 -1.13 1.02
N GLU A 61 9.16 0.15 1.31
CA GLU A 61 8.46 0.88 2.37
C GLU A 61 7.17 1.46 1.79
N VAL A 62 6.03 1.05 2.32
CA VAL A 62 4.70 1.48 1.90
C VAL A 62 4.14 2.46 2.90
N SER A 63 3.54 3.54 2.40
CA SER A 63 2.88 4.59 3.18
C SER A 63 1.65 5.09 2.45
N LYS A 64 0.88 6.01 3.05
CA LYS A 64 -0.29 6.62 2.43
C LYS A 64 0.05 8.01 1.93
N ALA A 65 -0.40 8.34 0.74
CA ALA A 65 -0.42 9.69 0.22
C ALA A 65 -1.87 10.08 -0.08
N GLU A 66 -2.24 11.33 0.20
CA GLU A 66 -3.51 11.86 -0.28
C GLU A 66 -3.50 11.89 -1.80
N LEU A 67 -4.61 11.47 -2.41
CA LEU A 67 -4.79 11.62 -3.85
C LEU A 67 -5.17 13.09 -4.13
N THR A 68 -4.23 14.02 -3.97
CA THR A 68 -4.46 15.41 -4.38
C THR A 68 -4.68 15.42 -5.89
N ARG A 69 -5.85 15.88 -6.30
CA ARG A 69 -6.28 15.98 -7.70
C ARG A 69 -5.40 17.01 -8.41
N GLY A 70 -4.22 16.58 -8.86
CA GLY A 70 -3.31 17.40 -9.63
C GLY A 70 -1.85 17.14 -9.27
N GLU A 71 -1.29 16.03 -9.76
CA GLU A 71 0.06 15.99 -10.32
C GLU A 71 0.04 15.01 -11.52
N PRO A 72 0.78 15.31 -12.61
CA PRO A 72 0.60 14.77 -13.97
C PRO A 72 0.91 13.29 -14.16
#